data_AF-A0A1Y6FEY4-F1
#
_entry.id   AF-A0A1Y6FEY4-F1
#
_cell.length_a   1.000
_cell.length_b   1.000
_cell.length_c   1.000
_cell.angle_alpha   90.00
_cell.angle_beta   90.00
_cell.angle_gamma   90.00
#
_symmetry.space_group_name_H-M   'P 1'
#
loop_
_entity.id
_entity.type
_entity.pdbx_description
1 polymer ?
#
loop_
_entity_poly.entity_id
_entity_poly.type
_entity_poly.pdbx_seq_one_letter_code
_entity_poly.pdbx_strand_id
1 'polypeptide(L)'
;MTEWRRTRTMRSRALAAAALTALLAITALLAITASGCSLLNPQPPDSISSTVDQAVTDLRSTAGVASVTSKITSYDPMDDGTPSSATAWYASISVETKPNAADLPGLADAVADRIAAVKRVVPVNGQLHLSIGAHGVGTTISLPVDGGSSDATPASQLVTTAEQIASIDSVSSIELGRPHNPPSIGVTSSADVPAAATAVRQLPNFGVGDLASVTVLYSASDEPHNTTRVTMDAASPSPEILSLIGRLTEEPGVASVFFTGVQPTDGAPVVIDAAGWRPALSVAVNDEQTQAAVVSQLEAFADAQALDAAMPRSSFEVTVYPQDMARVKVDGFVGLSAGSPAPDDARKPTPSPAPAPLPPPPAPETPDEQAARVANDQVAIAQLLDAAGDIAGIRGTPTIQTVACQAEGIDSGLRVEGSVVIPIFKVAKTADAAYAAITDSWKAAGMSPAGGAMGRLAFGTASTTAPVQQTTIRGTADGLSITAQGRC
;
A
#
# COMPACT_ATOMS: atom_id res chain seq x y z
N MET A 1 -51.04 -14.46 60.00
CA MET A 1 -50.99 -13.01 60.30
C MET A 1 -49.77 -12.47 59.58
N THR A 2 -49.81 -11.65 58.53
CA THR A 2 -50.88 -10.83 57.96
C THR A 2 -50.54 -10.65 56.48
N GLU A 3 -51.54 -10.87 55.62
CA GLU A 3 -51.49 -10.80 54.16
C GLU A 3 -51.40 -9.32 53.71
N TRP A 4 -50.48 -8.98 52.79
CA TRP A 4 -50.51 -7.70 52.08
C TRP A 4 -50.39 -7.93 50.58
N ARG A 5 -51.56 -7.90 49.93
CA ARG A 5 -51.72 -7.76 48.49
C ARG A 5 -51.16 -6.39 48.06
N ARG A 6 -50.37 -6.36 46.99
CA ARG A 6 -50.20 -5.15 46.17
C ARG A 6 -50.60 -5.40 44.74
N THR A 7 -51.44 -4.48 44.31
CA THR A 7 -52.25 -4.42 43.12
C THR A 7 -51.39 -4.06 41.91
N ARG A 8 -51.61 -4.76 40.80
CA ARG A 8 -51.18 -4.36 39.45
C ARG A 8 -51.88 -3.08 39.04
N THR A 9 -51.13 -2.07 38.61
CA THR A 9 -51.63 -0.97 37.79
C THR A 9 -50.85 -0.91 36.48
N MET A 10 -51.51 -1.36 35.41
CA MET A 10 -51.17 -1.00 34.03
C MET A 10 -51.56 0.46 33.79
N ARG A 11 -50.66 1.28 33.25
CA ARG A 11 -50.95 2.43 32.37
C ARG A 11 -49.68 3.24 32.07
N SER A 12 -49.10 3.03 30.89
CA SER A 12 -48.29 4.04 30.16
C SER A 12 -47.78 3.49 28.82
N ARG A 13 -48.70 3.12 27.93
CA ARG A 13 -48.45 3.00 26.48
C ARG A 13 -49.20 4.13 25.78
N ALA A 14 -48.62 5.33 25.73
CA ALA A 14 -49.13 6.44 24.93
C ALA A 14 -48.15 7.63 24.81
N LEU A 15 -46.83 7.41 24.72
CA LEU A 15 -45.86 8.50 24.44
C LEU A 15 -44.64 7.93 23.69
N ALA A 16 -44.83 7.46 22.45
CA ALA A 16 -43.72 6.98 21.60
C ALA A 16 -43.90 7.31 20.12
N ALA A 17 -44.71 8.32 19.78
CA ALA A 17 -44.99 8.69 18.37
C ALA A 17 -44.65 10.15 18.01
N ALA A 18 -44.12 10.95 18.95
CA ALA A 18 -43.81 12.37 18.71
C ALA A 18 -42.31 12.71 18.76
N ALA A 19 -41.42 11.75 19.07
CA ALA A 19 -39.98 11.97 19.18
C ALA A 19 -39.21 11.65 17.87
N LEU A 20 -39.82 10.93 16.92
CA LEU A 20 -39.14 10.50 15.69
C LEU A 20 -39.12 11.57 14.57
N THR A 21 -40.04 12.53 14.59
CA THR A 21 -40.10 13.61 13.59
C THR A 21 -39.20 14.80 13.92
N ALA A 22 -38.84 15.00 15.19
CA ALA A 22 -37.93 16.08 15.59
C ALA A 22 -36.45 15.75 15.31
N LEU A 23 -36.06 14.46 15.27
CA LEU A 23 -34.68 14.05 14.99
C LEU A 23 -34.30 14.19 13.50
N LEU A 24 -35.26 14.01 12.58
CA LEU A 24 -35.07 14.17 11.13
C LEU A 24 -34.93 15.64 10.68
N ALA A 25 -35.46 16.59 11.45
CA ALA A 25 -35.32 18.02 11.14
C ALA A 25 -33.95 18.59 11.58
N ILE A 26 -33.31 17.99 12.59
CA ILE A 26 -32.02 18.47 13.13
C ILE A 26 -30.84 17.96 12.28
N THR A 27 -30.92 16.75 11.71
CA THR A 27 -29.92 16.26 10.74
C THR A 27 -29.95 17.02 9.40
N ALA A 28 -31.11 17.54 8.99
CA ALA A 28 -31.20 18.37 7.78
C ALA A 28 -30.60 19.79 7.96
N LEU A 29 -30.63 20.37 9.17
CA LEU A 29 -30.06 21.69 9.43
C LEU A 29 -28.53 21.69 9.64
N LEU A 30 -27.94 20.61 10.17
CA LEU A 30 -26.47 20.51 10.30
C LEU A 30 -25.74 20.31 8.97
N ALA A 31 -26.43 19.90 7.90
CA ALA A 31 -25.83 19.77 6.57
C ALA A 31 -25.55 21.12 5.88
N ILE A 32 -26.17 22.23 6.33
CA ILE A 32 -26.12 23.51 5.62
C ILE A 32 -24.99 24.43 6.13
N THR A 33 -24.44 24.20 7.33
CA THR A 33 -23.33 25.03 7.88
C THR A 33 -21.92 24.51 7.53
N ALA A 34 -21.80 23.37 6.85
CA ALA A 34 -20.49 22.81 6.43
C ALA A 34 -20.01 23.30 5.04
N SER A 35 -20.81 24.06 4.31
CA SER A 35 -20.48 24.52 2.95
C SER A 35 -19.51 25.71 2.88
N GLY A 36 -19.21 26.34 4.03
CA GLY A 36 -18.33 27.52 4.11
C GLY A 36 -16.82 27.24 3.94
N CYS A 37 -16.37 25.99 4.10
CA CYS A 37 -14.95 25.62 3.91
C CYS A 37 -14.65 25.06 2.51
N SER A 38 -15.66 24.89 1.65
CA SER A 38 -15.49 24.24 0.35
C SER A 38 -14.80 25.12 -0.71
N LEU A 39 -14.66 26.43 -0.47
CA LEU A 39 -14.00 27.37 -1.40
C LEU A 39 -12.46 27.35 -1.31
N LEU A 40 -11.89 26.77 -0.24
CA LEU A 40 -10.44 26.75 -0.02
C LEU A 40 -9.77 25.47 -0.54
N ASN A 41 -10.54 24.42 -0.81
CA ASN A 41 -10.01 23.20 -1.39
C ASN A 41 -10.15 23.28 -2.91
N PRO A 42 -9.07 22.99 -3.68
CA PRO A 42 -9.19 22.88 -5.13
C PRO A 42 -10.27 21.86 -5.48
N GLN A 43 -10.98 22.07 -6.59
CA GLN A 43 -11.92 21.08 -7.10
C GLN A 43 -11.19 20.11 -8.03
N PRO A 44 -11.51 18.81 -7.98
CA PRO A 44 -10.98 17.85 -8.93
C PRO A 44 -11.44 18.19 -10.35
N PRO A 45 -10.59 17.96 -11.38
CA PRO A 45 -11.00 18.05 -12.78
C PRO A 45 -12.29 17.27 -13.06
N ASP A 46 -13.17 17.82 -13.89
CA ASP A 46 -14.46 17.21 -14.24
C ASP A 46 -14.29 15.77 -14.77
N SER A 47 -13.22 15.50 -15.51
CA SER A 47 -12.90 14.17 -16.03
C SER A 47 -12.68 13.12 -14.93
N ILE A 48 -12.08 13.52 -13.81
CA ILE A 48 -11.86 12.63 -12.66
C ILE A 48 -13.18 12.42 -11.94
N SER A 49 -13.88 13.52 -11.62
CA SER A 49 -15.18 13.48 -10.93
C SER A 49 -16.19 12.63 -11.70
N SER A 50 -16.34 12.86 -13.00
CA SER A 50 -17.28 12.10 -13.85
C SER A 50 -16.91 10.62 -13.95
N THR A 51 -15.60 10.30 -14.01
CA THR A 51 -15.15 8.91 -14.06
C THR A 51 -15.45 8.17 -12.76
N VAL A 52 -15.17 8.80 -11.62
CA VAL A 52 -15.46 8.23 -10.30
C VAL A 52 -16.97 8.10 -10.09
N ASP A 53 -17.77 9.12 -10.44
CA ASP A 53 -19.22 9.10 -10.32
C ASP A 53 -19.88 8.03 -11.20
N GLN A 54 -19.36 7.83 -12.42
CA GLN A 54 -19.80 6.76 -13.30
C GLN A 54 -19.49 5.39 -12.68
N ALA A 55 -18.25 5.18 -12.20
CA ALA A 55 -17.88 3.92 -11.55
C ALA A 55 -18.71 3.64 -10.29
N VAL A 56 -19.02 4.67 -9.49
CA VAL A 56 -19.90 4.54 -8.32
C VAL A 56 -21.33 4.16 -8.75
N THR A 57 -21.85 4.79 -9.80
CA THR A 57 -23.19 4.47 -10.34
C THR A 57 -23.24 3.03 -10.83
N ASP A 58 -22.23 2.62 -11.58
CA ASP A 58 -22.07 1.27 -12.08
C ASP A 58 -22.02 0.29 -10.90
N LEU A 59 -21.11 0.50 -9.94
CA LEU A 59 -20.95 -0.38 -8.76
C LEU A 59 -22.26 -0.52 -7.97
N ARG A 60 -23.04 0.56 -7.78
CA ARG A 60 -24.35 0.49 -7.10
C ARG A 60 -25.37 -0.36 -7.85
N SER A 61 -25.25 -0.46 -9.18
CA SER A 61 -26.10 -1.33 -10.00
C SER A 61 -25.66 -2.80 -10.00
N THR A 62 -24.47 -3.12 -9.48
CA THR A 62 -23.99 -4.50 -9.40
C THR A 62 -24.81 -5.30 -8.38
N ALA A 63 -25.31 -6.46 -8.81
CA ALA A 63 -26.04 -7.35 -7.93
C ALA A 63 -25.17 -7.76 -6.73
N GLY A 64 -25.72 -7.69 -5.51
CA GLY A 64 -24.98 -8.00 -4.28
C GLY A 64 -24.32 -6.81 -3.60
N VAL A 65 -24.23 -5.63 -4.24
CA VAL A 65 -23.76 -4.39 -3.60
C VAL A 65 -24.90 -3.72 -2.81
N ALA A 66 -24.63 -3.30 -1.58
CA ALA A 66 -25.55 -2.57 -0.71
C ALA A 66 -25.31 -1.05 -0.80
N SER A 67 -24.05 -0.63 -0.69
CA SER A 67 -23.64 0.78 -0.64
C SER A 67 -22.30 0.96 -1.34
N VAL A 68 -22.11 2.15 -1.91
CA VAL A 68 -20.83 2.59 -2.47
C VAL A 68 -20.58 4.02 -2.04
N THR A 69 -19.44 4.26 -1.41
CA THR A 69 -18.95 5.58 -1.04
C THR A 69 -17.66 5.87 -1.78
N SER A 70 -17.50 7.10 -2.26
CA SER A 70 -16.27 7.57 -2.89
C SER A 70 -15.79 8.84 -2.23
N LYS A 71 -14.47 9.05 -2.24
CA LYS A 71 -13.83 10.29 -1.82
C LYS A 71 -12.70 10.60 -2.79
N ILE A 72 -12.62 11.84 -3.26
CA ILE A 72 -11.53 12.34 -4.09
C ILE A 72 -10.75 13.35 -3.26
N THR A 73 -9.44 13.16 -3.14
CA THR A 73 -8.53 14.02 -2.38
C THR A 73 -7.32 14.39 -3.21
N SER A 74 -6.81 15.61 -3.07
CA SER A 74 -5.54 15.98 -3.69
C SER A 74 -4.38 15.33 -2.94
N TYR A 75 -3.37 14.85 -3.66
CA TYR A 75 -2.03 14.66 -3.11
C TYR A 75 -1.49 16.04 -2.70
N ASP A 76 -0.63 16.09 -1.68
CA ASP A 76 -0.14 17.33 -1.06
C ASP A 76 0.16 18.42 -2.13
N PRO A 77 -0.50 19.60 -2.08
CA PRO A 77 -0.34 20.64 -3.10
C PRO A 77 1.09 21.21 -3.17
N MET A 78 1.99 20.85 -2.24
CA MET A 78 3.36 21.34 -2.19
C MET A 78 4.37 20.54 -3.04
N ASP A 79 4.11 19.26 -3.37
CA ASP A 79 5.21 18.36 -3.78
C ASP A 79 5.50 18.31 -5.29
N ASP A 80 4.52 18.38 -6.21
CA ASP A 80 4.85 18.20 -7.65
C ASP A 80 3.74 18.48 -8.68
N GLY A 81 2.52 18.86 -8.27
CA GLY A 81 1.36 18.91 -9.17
C GLY A 81 0.66 20.27 -9.22
N THR A 82 0.34 20.75 -10.43
CA THR A 82 -0.78 21.70 -10.56
C THR A 82 -2.08 20.94 -10.25
N PRO A 83 -3.05 21.53 -9.52
CA PRO A 83 -4.34 20.89 -9.22
C PRO A 83 -5.13 20.43 -10.47
N SER A 84 -4.74 20.89 -11.66
CA SER A 84 -5.28 20.45 -12.94
C SER A 84 -4.76 19.08 -13.43
N SER A 85 -3.66 18.55 -12.86
CA SER A 85 -3.13 17.23 -13.25
C SER A 85 -3.91 16.12 -12.57
N ALA A 86 -4.28 15.07 -13.32
CA ALA A 86 -4.97 13.90 -12.75
C ALA A 86 -4.12 13.14 -11.71
N THR A 87 -2.80 13.23 -11.80
CA THR A 87 -1.86 12.63 -10.84
C THR A 87 -1.79 13.39 -9.52
N ALA A 88 -2.28 14.64 -9.47
CA ALA A 88 -2.39 15.41 -8.23
C ALA A 88 -3.60 14.98 -7.40
N TRP A 89 -4.36 13.98 -7.85
CA TRP A 89 -5.57 13.49 -7.20
C TRP A 89 -5.48 12.01 -6.91
N TYR A 90 -6.22 11.60 -5.90
CA TYR A 90 -6.38 10.22 -5.49
C TYR A 90 -7.84 9.98 -5.13
N ALA A 91 -8.40 8.89 -5.63
CA ALA A 91 -9.73 8.43 -5.32
C ALA A 91 -9.69 7.27 -4.32
N SER A 92 -10.61 7.26 -3.37
CA SER A 92 -10.91 6.10 -2.54
C SER A 92 -12.35 5.68 -2.84
N ILE A 93 -12.56 4.40 -3.14
CA ILE A 93 -13.88 3.81 -3.37
C ILE A 93 -14.04 2.65 -2.38
N SER A 94 -15.02 2.76 -1.50
CA SER A 94 -15.42 1.69 -0.57
C SER A 94 -16.77 1.14 -0.98
N VAL A 95 -16.84 -0.18 -1.12
CA VAL A 95 -18.03 -0.93 -1.54
C VAL A 95 -18.45 -1.83 -0.40
N GLU A 96 -19.70 -1.72 0.04
CA GLU A 96 -20.29 -2.57 1.06
C GLU A 96 -21.27 -3.53 0.40
N THR A 97 -21.15 -4.82 0.67
CA THR A 97 -22.05 -5.83 0.10
C THR A 97 -23.28 -6.06 0.96
N LYS A 98 -24.33 -6.59 0.33
CA LYS A 98 -25.53 -7.04 1.05
C LYS A 98 -25.16 -8.23 1.94
N PRO A 99 -25.73 -8.32 3.15
CA PRO A 99 -25.63 -9.52 3.96
C PRO A 99 -26.06 -10.75 3.14
N ASN A 100 -25.27 -11.81 3.16
CA ASN A 100 -25.53 -13.05 2.43
C ASN A 100 -25.67 -12.88 0.91
N ALA A 101 -24.94 -11.94 0.31
CA ALA A 101 -24.86 -11.86 -1.15
C ALA A 101 -24.38 -13.22 -1.72
N ALA A 102 -25.05 -13.69 -2.78
CA ALA A 102 -24.65 -14.90 -3.48
C ALA A 102 -23.39 -14.63 -4.31
N ASP A 103 -22.53 -15.64 -4.45
CA ASP A 103 -21.30 -15.59 -5.26
C ASP A 103 -20.38 -14.40 -4.90
N LEU A 104 -19.95 -14.36 -3.63
CA LEU A 104 -19.01 -13.35 -3.17
C LEU A 104 -17.70 -13.31 -3.99
N PRO A 105 -17.10 -14.44 -4.42
CA PRO A 105 -15.92 -14.41 -5.27
C PRO A 105 -16.15 -13.71 -6.61
N GLY A 106 -17.23 -14.06 -7.33
CA GLY A 106 -17.57 -13.40 -8.59
C GLY A 106 -17.92 -11.92 -8.44
N LEU A 107 -18.59 -11.55 -7.34
CA LEU A 107 -18.85 -10.16 -6.99
C LEU A 107 -17.55 -9.38 -6.75
N ALA A 108 -16.58 -9.96 -6.04
CA ALA A 108 -15.31 -9.29 -5.75
C ALA A 108 -14.50 -9.00 -7.01
N ASP A 109 -14.41 -9.95 -7.95
CA ASP A 109 -13.76 -9.71 -9.25
C ASP A 109 -14.49 -8.65 -10.06
N ALA A 110 -15.83 -8.69 -10.11
CA ALA A 110 -16.61 -7.67 -10.82
C ALA A 110 -16.44 -6.26 -10.24
N VAL A 111 -16.28 -6.14 -8.92
CA VAL A 111 -15.97 -4.87 -8.25
C VAL A 111 -14.54 -4.43 -8.57
N ALA A 112 -13.57 -5.34 -8.47
CA ALA A 112 -12.16 -5.07 -8.77
C ALA A 112 -11.97 -4.56 -10.21
N ASP A 113 -12.60 -5.20 -11.21
CA ASP A 113 -12.53 -4.81 -12.61
C ASP A 113 -13.03 -3.38 -12.85
N ARG A 114 -14.13 -2.99 -12.18
CA ARG A 114 -14.72 -1.65 -12.29
C ARG A 114 -13.83 -0.59 -11.66
N ILE A 115 -13.22 -0.88 -10.52
CA ILE A 115 -12.28 0.04 -9.87
C ILE A 115 -10.97 0.12 -10.68
N ALA A 116 -10.51 -0.99 -11.26
CA ALA A 116 -9.34 -1.00 -12.15
C ALA A 116 -9.54 -0.11 -13.39
N ALA A 117 -10.78 0.01 -13.89
CA ALA A 117 -11.10 0.95 -14.97
C ALA A 117 -10.90 2.43 -14.54
N VAL A 118 -11.22 2.78 -13.30
CA VAL A 118 -11.00 4.14 -12.74
C VAL A 118 -9.52 4.49 -12.67
N LYS A 119 -8.67 3.50 -12.35
CA LYS A 119 -7.22 3.70 -12.22
C LYS A 119 -6.57 4.27 -13.48
N ARG A 120 -7.13 3.98 -14.66
CA ARG A 120 -6.64 4.49 -15.95
C ARG A 120 -6.71 6.03 -16.06
N VAL A 121 -7.52 6.66 -15.20
CA VAL A 121 -7.73 8.11 -15.18
C VAL A 121 -7.13 8.74 -13.93
N VAL A 122 -7.28 8.13 -12.76
CA VAL A 122 -6.81 8.67 -11.47
C VAL A 122 -6.29 7.55 -10.57
N PRO A 123 -5.18 7.75 -9.83
CA PRO A 123 -4.81 6.84 -8.75
C PRO A 123 -6.00 6.54 -7.84
N VAL A 124 -6.30 5.27 -7.61
CA VAL A 124 -7.46 4.84 -6.84
C VAL A 124 -7.07 3.77 -5.83
N ASN A 125 -7.77 3.73 -4.69
CA ASN A 125 -7.76 2.62 -3.75
C ASN A 125 -9.19 2.10 -3.56
N GLY A 126 -9.35 0.82 -3.86
CA GLY A 126 -10.62 0.11 -3.73
C GLY A 126 -10.65 -0.71 -2.45
N GLN A 127 -11.73 -0.60 -1.68
CA GLN A 127 -12.01 -1.47 -0.56
C GLN A 127 -13.36 -2.16 -0.76
N LEU A 128 -13.40 -3.45 -0.46
CA LEU A 128 -14.62 -4.25 -0.45
C LEU A 128 -14.89 -4.73 0.98
N HIS A 129 -16.01 -4.31 1.54
CA HIS A 129 -16.48 -4.70 2.87
C HIS A 129 -17.56 -5.77 2.74
N LEU A 130 -17.32 -6.89 3.39
CA LEU A 130 -18.10 -8.13 3.31
C LEU A 130 -18.46 -8.62 4.71
N SER A 131 -19.51 -9.40 4.81
CA SER A 131 -19.81 -10.22 5.99
C SER A 131 -19.73 -11.69 5.58
N ILE A 132 -18.77 -12.42 6.14
CA ILE A 132 -18.40 -13.78 5.69
C ILE A 132 -18.66 -14.82 6.80
N GLY A 133 -19.08 -16.01 6.39
CA GLY A 133 -19.30 -17.14 7.29
C GLY A 133 -20.60 -17.07 8.10
N ALA A 134 -20.89 -18.12 8.85
CA ALA A 134 -22.14 -18.26 9.61
C ALA A 134 -22.30 -17.20 10.72
N HIS A 135 -21.18 -16.70 11.25
CA HIS A 135 -21.13 -15.68 12.29
C HIS A 135 -21.11 -14.25 11.74
N GLY A 136 -21.09 -14.09 10.41
CA GLY A 136 -21.07 -12.78 9.77
C GLY A 136 -19.80 -11.96 10.07
N VAL A 137 -18.64 -12.62 10.05
CA VAL A 137 -17.32 -12.03 10.30
C VAL A 137 -17.11 -10.82 9.38
N GLY A 138 -16.78 -9.67 9.97
CA GLY A 138 -16.55 -8.43 9.23
C GLY A 138 -15.24 -8.50 8.46
N THR A 139 -15.31 -8.49 7.13
CA THR A 139 -14.13 -8.66 6.26
C THR A 139 -13.92 -7.42 5.41
N THR A 140 -12.70 -6.89 5.38
CA THR A 140 -12.28 -5.83 4.46
C THR A 140 -11.20 -6.36 3.52
N ILE A 141 -11.47 -6.31 2.23
CA ILE A 141 -10.50 -6.67 1.18
C ILE A 141 -10.04 -5.36 0.52
N SER A 142 -8.76 -5.05 0.66
CA SER A 142 -8.13 -4.03 -0.18
C SER A 142 -7.93 -4.63 -1.56
N LEU A 143 -8.57 -4.05 -2.56
CA LEU A 143 -8.60 -4.61 -3.89
C LEU A 143 -7.28 -4.28 -4.59
N PRO A 144 -6.64 -5.28 -5.23
CA PRO A 144 -5.43 -5.06 -5.99
C PRO A 144 -5.77 -4.20 -7.19
N VAL A 145 -5.48 -2.92 -7.06
CA VAL A 145 -5.63 -1.96 -8.17
C VAL A 145 -4.31 -1.78 -8.89
N ASP A 146 -3.23 -2.47 -8.50
CA ASP A 146 -1.89 -2.27 -9.07
C ASP A 146 -1.71 -2.79 -10.50
N GLY A 147 -2.09 -1.93 -11.45
CA GLY A 147 -1.25 -1.53 -12.59
C GLY A 147 -0.81 -2.62 -13.58
N GLY A 148 -1.35 -3.82 -13.49
CA GLY A 148 -0.90 -4.95 -14.31
C GLY A 148 0.36 -5.63 -13.77
N SER A 149 0.68 -5.55 -12.47
CA SER A 149 1.57 -6.54 -11.89
C SER A 149 0.85 -7.89 -11.96
N SER A 150 1.40 -8.83 -12.73
CA SER A 150 0.89 -10.19 -12.88
C SER A 150 0.81 -10.97 -11.56
N ASP A 151 1.39 -10.41 -10.50
CA ASP A 151 1.63 -11.09 -9.22
C ASP A 151 0.61 -10.70 -8.15
N ALA A 152 -0.32 -9.78 -8.46
CA ALA A 152 -1.37 -9.40 -7.54
C ALA A 152 -2.45 -10.51 -7.43
N THR A 153 -2.76 -10.93 -6.21
CA THR A 153 -3.75 -11.99 -5.97
C THR A 153 -5.15 -11.55 -6.43
N PRO A 154 -5.86 -12.33 -7.26
CA PRO A 154 -7.23 -12.02 -7.67
C PRO A 154 -8.18 -11.78 -6.49
N ALA A 155 -9.17 -10.89 -6.66
CA ALA A 155 -10.08 -10.54 -5.59
C ALA A 155 -10.96 -11.73 -5.16
N SER A 156 -11.36 -12.59 -6.09
CA SER A 156 -12.05 -13.86 -5.81
C SER A 156 -11.23 -14.81 -4.94
N GLN A 157 -9.91 -14.87 -5.14
CA GLN A 157 -9.01 -15.68 -4.31
C GLN A 157 -8.90 -15.10 -2.90
N LEU A 158 -8.85 -13.78 -2.74
CA LEU A 158 -8.87 -13.13 -1.42
C LEU A 158 -10.18 -13.42 -0.67
N VAL A 159 -11.33 -13.44 -1.34
CA VAL A 159 -12.61 -13.86 -0.74
C VAL A 159 -12.56 -15.31 -0.28
N THR A 160 -12.03 -16.21 -1.11
CA THR A 160 -11.90 -17.64 -0.77
C THR A 160 -11.01 -17.83 0.46
N THR A 161 -9.89 -17.09 0.53
CA THR A 161 -9.01 -17.07 1.72
C THR A 161 -9.75 -16.55 2.96
N ALA A 162 -10.54 -15.49 2.83
CA ALA A 162 -11.33 -14.96 3.93
C ALA A 162 -12.41 -15.94 4.42
N GLU A 163 -13.05 -16.71 3.53
CA GLU A 163 -14.00 -17.77 3.89
C GLU A 163 -13.34 -18.88 4.72
N GLN A 164 -12.10 -19.27 4.37
CA GLN A 164 -11.33 -20.24 5.15
C GLN A 164 -10.99 -19.70 6.54
N ILE A 165 -10.53 -18.45 6.64
CA ILE A 165 -10.21 -17.82 7.93
C ILE A 165 -11.47 -17.66 8.79
N ALA A 166 -12.60 -17.25 8.19
CA ALA A 166 -13.87 -17.05 8.89
C ALA A 166 -14.48 -18.35 9.45
N SER A 167 -13.95 -19.53 9.08
CA SER A 167 -14.33 -20.82 9.67
C SER A 167 -13.70 -21.07 11.05
N ILE A 168 -12.77 -20.21 11.49
CA ILE A 168 -12.16 -20.28 12.81
C ILE A 168 -13.07 -19.58 13.82
N ASP A 169 -13.57 -20.32 14.82
CA ASP A 169 -14.63 -19.90 15.74
C ASP A 169 -14.41 -18.54 16.44
N SER A 170 -13.16 -18.20 16.79
CA SER A 170 -12.83 -16.98 17.53
C SER A 170 -12.58 -15.75 16.67
N VAL A 171 -12.63 -15.87 15.34
CA VAL A 171 -12.38 -14.75 14.42
C VAL A 171 -13.58 -13.80 14.39
N SER A 172 -13.31 -12.52 14.59
CA SER A 172 -14.30 -11.43 14.61
C SER A 172 -14.18 -10.49 13.43
N SER A 173 -12.96 -10.31 12.89
CA SER A 173 -12.72 -9.48 11.71
C SER A 173 -11.56 -9.98 10.86
N ILE A 174 -11.56 -9.65 9.57
CA ILE A 174 -10.50 -10.04 8.63
C ILE A 174 -10.14 -8.84 7.76
N GLU A 175 -8.85 -8.58 7.56
CA GLU A 175 -8.36 -7.63 6.58
C GLU A 175 -7.33 -8.28 5.65
N LEU A 176 -7.57 -8.24 4.34
CA LEU A 176 -6.71 -8.85 3.31
C LEU A 176 -6.34 -7.86 2.20
N GLY A 177 -5.32 -8.21 1.41
CA GLY A 177 -4.97 -7.52 0.16
C GLY A 177 -4.28 -6.16 0.32
N ARG A 178 -3.91 -5.77 1.54
CA ARG A 178 -3.18 -4.51 1.76
C ARG A 178 -1.74 -4.65 1.26
N PRO A 179 -1.26 -3.76 0.38
CA PRO A 179 0.14 -3.73 0.01
C PRO A 179 1.03 -3.54 1.24
N HIS A 180 2.14 -4.28 1.30
CA HIS A 180 3.19 -4.19 2.33
C HIS A 180 2.76 -4.48 3.78
N ASN A 181 1.51 -4.88 4.01
CA ASN A 181 1.03 -5.27 5.33
C ASN A 181 0.55 -6.73 5.27
N PRO A 182 0.93 -7.56 6.25
CA PRO A 182 0.37 -8.91 6.33
C PRO A 182 -1.16 -8.83 6.53
N PRO A 183 -1.92 -9.82 6.03
CA PRO A 183 -3.28 -10.10 6.48
C PRO A 183 -3.43 -9.91 7.99
N SER A 184 -4.50 -9.21 8.39
CA SER A 184 -4.83 -9.00 9.79
C SER A 184 -6.11 -9.74 10.16
N ILE A 185 -6.06 -10.56 11.20
CA ILE A 185 -7.17 -11.38 11.68
C ILE A 185 -7.48 -10.93 13.10
N GLY A 186 -8.64 -10.29 13.26
CA GLY A 186 -9.17 -9.88 14.56
C GLY A 186 -9.85 -11.06 15.24
N VAL A 187 -9.65 -11.19 16.55
CA VAL A 187 -10.34 -12.18 17.39
C VAL A 187 -11.21 -11.52 18.46
N THR A 188 -12.03 -12.31 19.15
CA THR A 188 -13.00 -11.80 20.14
C THR A 188 -12.40 -11.41 21.48
N SER A 189 -11.28 -12.02 21.88
CA SER A 189 -10.60 -11.72 23.14
C SER A 189 -9.08 -11.92 23.04
N SER A 190 -8.34 -11.31 23.96
CA SER A 190 -6.88 -11.48 24.06
C SER A 190 -6.47 -12.96 24.19
N ALA A 191 -7.21 -13.72 25.00
CA ALA A 191 -6.97 -15.15 25.24
C ALA A 191 -7.18 -16.02 23.99
N ASP A 192 -7.94 -15.55 23.00
CA ASP A 192 -8.20 -16.30 21.77
C ASP A 192 -7.03 -16.22 20.77
N VAL A 193 -6.10 -15.25 20.93
CA VAL A 193 -5.03 -14.99 19.96
C VAL A 193 -4.14 -16.23 19.74
N PRO A 194 -3.62 -16.94 20.77
CA PRO A 194 -2.80 -18.14 20.55
C PRO A 194 -3.54 -19.28 19.85
N ALA A 195 -4.82 -19.50 20.19
CA ALA A 195 -5.63 -20.55 19.59
C ALA A 195 -5.94 -20.24 18.12
N ALA A 196 -6.32 -18.99 17.82
CA ALA A 196 -6.54 -18.53 16.45
C ALA A 196 -5.25 -18.57 15.62
N ALA A 197 -4.11 -18.13 16.16
CA ALA A 197 -2.81 -18.23 15.49
C ALA A 197 -2.45 -19.68 15.16
N THR A 198 -2.73 -20.61 16.08
CA THR A 198 -2.54 -22.05 15.84
C THR A 198 -3.46 -22.56 14.72
N ALA A 199 -4.74 -22.17 14.72
CA ALA A 199 -5.70 -22.57 13.69
C ALA A 199 -5.36 -22.00 12.30
N VAL A 200 -4.97 -20.72 12.24
CA VAL A 200 -4.54 -20.06 11.00
C VAL A 200 -3.34 -20.77 10.37
N ARG A 201 -2.39 -21.24 11.19
CA ARG A 201 -1.24 -22.02 10.70
C ARG A 201 -1.63 -23.35 10.04
N GLN A 202 -2.81 -23.89 10.37
CA GLN A 202 -3.34 -25.12 9.75
C GLN A 202 -4.10 -24.84 8.45
N LEU A 203 -4.30 -23.58 8.05
CA LEU A 203 -4.99 -23.25 6.82
C LEU A 203 -4.18 -23.70 5.60
N PRO A 204 -4.85 -24.10 4.51
CA PRO A 204 -4.20 -24.30 3.23
C PRO A 204 -3.45 -23.03 2.80
N ASN A 205 -2.26 -23.19 2.24
CA ASN A 205 -1.41 -22.09 1.76
C ASN A 205 -0.84 -21.16 2.85
N PHE A 206 -0.98 -21.47 4.14
CA PHE A 206 -0.21 -20.74 5.16
C PHE A 206 1.30 -20.86 4.87
N GLY A 207 2.01 -19.74 4.96
CA GLY A 207 3.44 -19.64 4.64
C GLY A 207 3.74 -19.35 3.16
N VAL A 208 2.73 -19.22 2.29
CA VAL A 208 2.91 -18.84 0.88
C VAL A 208 1.84 -17.84 0.44
N GLY A 209 2.11 -17.11 -0.66
CA GLY A 209 1.16 -16.16 -1.25
C GLY A 209 0.67 -15.10 -0.25
N ASP A 210 -0.64 -14.86 -0.22
CA ASP A 210 -1.25 -13.89 0.70
C ASP A 210 -1.02 -14.24 2.17
N LEU A 211 -0.92 -15.53 2.50
CA LEU A 211 -0.71 -16.02 3.87
C LEU A 211 0.76 -16.31 4.16
N ALA A 212 1.69 -15.75 3.38
CA ALA A 212 3.13 -15.86 3.65
C ALA A 212 3.49 -15.33 5.04
N SER A 213 2.79 -14.29 5.49
CA SER A 213 2.82 -13.80 6.86
C SER A 213 1.43 -13.32 7.28
N VAL A 214 1.07 -13.46 8.54
CA VAL A 214 -0.26 -13.12 9.06
C VAL A 214 -0.11 -12.48 10.43
N THR A 215 -0.87 -11.41 10.69
CA THR A 215 -1.07 -10.85 12.02
C THR A 215 -2.40 -11.34 12.59
N VAL A 216 -2.38 -12.01 13.74
CA VAL A 216 -3.57 -12.29 14.57
C VAL A 216 -3.58 -11.32 15.73
N LEU A 217 -4.70 -10.64 15.98
CA LEU A 217 -4.77 -9.60 16.99
C LEU A 217 -6.11 -9.49 17.70
N TYR A 218 -6.06 -9.03 18.94
CA TYR A 218 -7.18 -8.51 19.70
C TYR A 218 -6.86 -7.07 20.09
N SER A 219 -7.85 -6.19 19.96
CA SER A 219 -7.77 -4.80 20.39
C SER A 219 -9.10 -4.39 21.00
N ALA A 220 -9.09 -4.05 22.30
CA ALA A 220 -10.27 -3.54 22.98
C ALA A 220 -10.55 -2.10 22.53
N SER A 221 -11.77 -1.81 22.07
CA SER A 221 -12.12 -0.46 21.59
C SER A 221 -12.14 0.61 22.68
N ASP A 222 -12.35 0.20 23.93
CA ASP A 222 -12.47 1.04 25.13
C ASP A 222 -11.16 1.16 25.93
N GLU A 223 -10.22 0.25 25.73
CA GLU A 223 -8.92 0.24 26.40
C GLU A 223 -7.80 0.06 25.36
N PRO A 224 -7.24 1.14 24.78
CA PRO A 224 -6.25 1.05 23.70
C PRO A 224 -4.93 0.39 24.14
N HIS A 225 -4.74 0.18 25.43
CA HIS A 225 -3.60 -0.53 25.99
C HIS A 225 -3.85 -2.02 26.19
N ASN A 226 -5.09 -2.49 26.08
CA ASN A 226 -5.45 -3.90 26.14
C ASN A 226 -5.40 -4.50 24.72
N THR A 227 -4.18 -4.87 24.31
CA THR A 227 -3.92 -5.36 22.95
C THR A 227 -3.02 -6.58 22.98
N THR A 228 -3.41 -7.61 22.24
CA THR A 228 -2.56 -8.77 21.99
C THR A 228 -2.39 -8.92 20.50
N ARG A 229 -1.15 -9.05 20.04
CA ARG A 229 -0.84 -9.14 18.62
C ARG A 229 0.28 -10.15 18.38
N VAL A 230 0.06 -11.06 17.45
CA VAL A 230 1.06 -12.03 17.00
C VAL A 230 1.18 -11.93 15.50
N THR A 231 2.35 -11.54 15.01
CA THR A 231 2.69 -11.57 13.58
C THR A 231 3.58 -12.78 13.32
N MET A 232 3.13 -13.66 12.43
CA MET A 232 3.69 -14.98 12.23
C MET A 232 3.83 -15.34 10.76
N ASP A 233 4.77 -16.23 10.45
CA ASP A 233 4.97 -16.88 9.15
C ASP A 233 5.12 -18.39 9.36
N ALA A 234 5.59 -19.10 8.32
CA ALA A 234 5.87 -20.53 8.38
C ALA A 234 6.94 -20.92 9.41
N ALA A 235 7.85 -20.00 9.75
CA ALA A 235 9.01 -20.27 10.60
C ALA A 235 8.79 -19.88 12.08
N SER A 236 8.00 -18.84 12.35
CA SER A 236 7.84 -18.26 13.70
C SER A 236 6.43 -17.73 13.97
N PRO A 237 5.92 -17.75 15.22
CA PRO A 237 6.49 -18.38 16.42
C PRO A 237 6.23 -19.89 16.50
N SER A 238 6.99 -20.60 17.34
CA SER A 238 6.66 -21.98 17.72
C SER A 238 5.34 -22.08 18.51
N PRO A 239 4.73 -23.27 18.60
CA PRO A 239 3.60 -23.53 19.51
C PRO A 239 3.90 -23.21 20.98
N GLU A 240 5.14 -23.39 21.43
CA GLU A 240 5.57 -23.13 22.80
C GLU A 240 5.62 -21.62 23.08
N ILE A 241 6.04 -20.80 22.12
CA ILE A 241 5.95 -19.32 22.23
C ILE A 241 4.50 -18.85 22.21
N LEU A 242 3.63 -19.45 21.38
CA LEU A 242 2.20 -19.15 21.43
C LEU A 242 1.60 -19.47 22.81
N SER A 243 2.02 -20.59 23.41
CA SER A 243 1.61 -20.98 24.76
C SER A 243 2.14 -20.02 25.83
N LEU A 244 3.38 -19.54 25.68
CA LEU A 244 3.94 -18.49 26.54
C LEU A 244 3.14 -17.20 26.43
N ILE A 245 2.80 -16.75 25.21
CA ILE A 245 1.99 -15.56 24.97
C ILE A 245 0.63 -15.70 25.66
N GLY A 246 -0.02 -16.86 25.56
CA GLY A 246 -1.28 -17.12 26.27
C GLY A 246 -1.16 -16.96 27.79
N ARG A 247 -0.10 -17.51 28.40
CA ARG A 247 0.15 -17.32 29.85
C ARG A 247 0.40 -15.86 30.21
N LEU A 248 1.17 -15.14 29.40
CA LEU A 248 1.45 -13.72 29.63
C LEU A 248 0.18 -12.87 29.53
N THR A 249 -0.72 -13.17 28.60
CA THR A 249 -2.00 -12.45 28.48
C THR A 249 -2.96 -12.72 29.65
N GLU A 250 -2.82 -13.86 30.32
CA GLU A 250 -3.62 -14.22 31.50
C GLU A 250 -3.01 -13.68 32.80
N GLU A 251 -1.75 -13.21 32.78
CA GLU A 251 -1.04 -12.70 33.95
C GLU A 251 -1.68 -11.37 34.42
N PRO A 252 -2.18 -11.31 35.66
CA PRO A 252 -2.75 -10.08 36.20
C PRO A 252 -1.75 -8.93 36.16
N GLY A 253 -2.16 -7.80 35.61
CA GLY A 253 -1.29 -6.61 35.48
C GLY A 253 -0.58 -6.50 34.13
N VAL A 254 -0.65 -7.50 33.25
CA VAL A 254 -0.24 -7.36 31.86
C VAL A 254 -1.33 -6.62 31.08
N ALA A 255 -0.95 -5.51 30.44
CA ALA A 255 -1.83 -4.70 29.61
C ALA A 255 -1.79 -5.16 28.15
N SER A 256 -0.60 -5.35 27.59
CA SER A 256 -0.45 -5.73 26.18
C SER A 256 0.69 -6.69 25.93
N VAL A 257 0.55 -7.53 24.90
CA VAL A 257 1.58 -8.45 24.42
C VAL A 257 1.68 -8.37 22.90
N PHE A 258 2.86 -8.04 22.38
CA PHE A 258 3.15 -7.94 20.95
C PHE A 258 4.29 -8.89 20.58
N PHE A 259 4.06 -9.80 19.65
CA PHE A 259 5.08 -10.65 19.08
C PHE A 259 5.20 -10.42 17.57
N THR A 260 6.42 -10.24 17.09
CA THR A 260 6.73 -10.18 15.65
C THR A 260 7.80 -11.22 15.34
N GLY A 261 7.38 -12.32 14.70
CA GLY A 261 8.26 -13.41 14.26
C GLY A 261 8.72 -13.32 12.80
N VAL A 262 8.22 -12.34 12.05
CA VAL A 262 8.40 -12.24 10.60
C VAL A 262 9.55 -11.29 10.28
N GLN A 263 10.46 -11.76 9.43
CA GLN A 263 11.52 -10.91 8.89
C GLN A 263 10.89 -9.89 7.93
N PRO A 264 11.09 -8.58 8.14
CA PRO A 264 10.58 -7.59 7.22
C PRO A 264 11.16 -7.85 5.82
N THR A 265 10.31 -7.73 4.81
CA THR A 265 10.73 -7.79 3.41
C THR A 265 11.60 -6.59 3.05
N ASP A 266 12.48 -6.77 2.05
CA ASP A 266 13.36 -5.72 1.55
C ASP A 266 12.59 -4.42 1.27
N GLY A 267 13.11 -3.30 1.80
CA GLY A 267 12.54 -1.96 1.61
C GLY A 267 11.61 -1.47 2.74
N ALA A 268 11.18 -2.32 3.67
CA ALA A 268 10.54 -1.83 4.88
C ALA A 268 11.59 -1.09 5.75
N PRO A 269 11.26 0.07 6.36
CA PRO A 269 12.15 0.72 7.32
C PRO A 269 12.23 -0.15 8.57
N VAL A 270 13.20 -1.06 8.60
CA VAL A 270 13.49 -1.85 9.78
C VAL A 270 14.48 -1.06 10.63
N VAL A 271 14.22 -1.00 11.93
CA VAL A 271 15.28 -0.74 12.90
C VAL A 271 16.14 -2.00 12.96
N ILE A 272 16.93 -2.24 11.91
CA ILE A 272 18.02 -3.21 11.99
C ILE A 272 19.10 -2.47 12.75
N ASP A 273 19.33 -2.83 13.99
CA ASP A 273 20.58 -2.43 14.62
C ASP A 273 21.75 -3.12 13.89
N ALA A 274 22.98 -2.74 14.23
CA ALA A 274 24.16 -3.40 13.66
C ALA A 274 24.21 -4.91 13.97
N ALA A 275 23.39 -5.42 14.90
CA ALA A 275 23.36 -6.83 15.28
C ALA A 275 22.53 -7.69 14.32
N GLY A 276 21.59 -7.11 13.54
CA GLY A 276 20.78 -7.83 12.55
C GLY A 276 19.33 -8.07 13.00
N TRP A 277 18.54 -8.72 12.16
CA TRP A 277 17.14 -8.99 12.46
C TRP A 277 16.95 -10.21 13.38
N ARG A 278 15.99 -10.13 14.30
CA ARG A 278 15.51 -11.22 15.14
C ARG A 278 14.03 -11.04 15.48
N PRO A 279 13.31 -12.11 15.86
CA PRO A 279 11.99 -11.99 16.46
C PRO A 279 12.00 -11.11 17.72
N ALA A 280 10.89 -10.46 17.99
CA ALA A 280 10.75 -9.56 19.13
C ALA A 280 9.43 -9.76 19.86
N LEU A 281 9.50 -9.82 21.20
CA LEU A 281 8.36 -9.88 22.12
C LEU A 281 8.34 -8.61 22.98
N SER A 282 7.31 -7.78 22.85
CA SER A 282 7.10 -6.63 23.73
C SER A 282 5.92 -6.89 24.65
N VAL A 283 6.12 -6.69 25.95
CA VAL A 283 5.08 -6.84 26.97
C VAL A 283 4.96 -5.53 27.72
N ALA A 284 3.74 -5.03 27.86
CA ALA A 284 3.49 -3.89 28.71
C ALA A 284 2.72 -4.31 29.95
N VAL A 285 3.11 -3.76 31.09
CA VAL A 285 2.58 -4.09 32.40
C VAL A 285 2.23 -2.83 33.18
N ASN A 286 1.39 -2.99 34.20
CA ASN A 286 0.87 -1.90 35.01
C ASN A 286 1.79 -1.51 36.17
N ASP A 287 2.70 -2.38 36.59
CA ASP A 287 3.56 -2.16 37.75
C ASP A 287 4.88 -2.98 37.68
N GLU A 288 5.84 -2.59 38.52
CA GLU A 288 7.17 -3.21 38.58
C GLU A 288 7.15 -4.65 39.11
N GLN A 289 6.17 -5.02 39.95
CA GLN A 289 6.05 -6.38 40.46
C GLN A 289 5.68 -7.34 39.33
N THR A 290 4.70 -6.95 38.52
CA THR A 290 4.29 -7.67 37.32
C THR A 290 5.42 -7.69 36.28
N GLN A 291 6.17 -6.58 36.12
CA GLN A 291 7.35 -6.55 35.26
C GLN A 291 8.37 -7.63 35.68
N ALA A 292 8.70 -7.71 36.97
CA ALA A 292 9.65 -8.70 37.49
C ALA A 292 9.15 -10.14 37.28
N ALA A 293 7.84 -10.39 37.48
CA ALA A 293 7.23 -11.70 37.24
C ALA A 293 7.31 -12.11 35.76
N VAL A 294 6.93 -11.21 34.85
CA VAL A 294 7.02 -11.43 33.39
C VAL A 294 8.47 -11.67 32.97
N VAL A 295 9.41 -10.82 33.40
CA VAL A 295 10.84 -10.99 33.09
C VAL A 295 11.33 -12.35 33.55
N SER A 296 11.02 -12.76 34.79
CA SER A 296 11.41 -14.09 35.30
C SER A 296 10.85 -15.24 34.46
N GLN A 297 9.59 -15.14 34.00
CA GLN A 297 9.01 -16.14 33.09
C GLN A 297 9.74 -16.18 31.73
N LEU A 298 10.11 -15.02 31.18
CA LEU A 298 10.84 -14.92 29.90
C LEU A 298 12.27 -15.46 30.01
N GLU A 299 12.98 -15.19 31.10
CA GLU A 299 14.33 -15.70 31.36
C GLU A 299 14.35 -17.21 31.56
N ALA A 300 13.32 -17.77 32.20
CA ALA A 300 13.20 -19.21 32.47
C ALA A 300 12.73 -20.03 31.26
N PHE A 301 12.28 -19.39 30.17
CA PHE A 301 11.75 -20.08 29.01
C PHE A 301 12.85 -20.82 28.23
N ALA A 302 12.85 -22.15 28.30
CA ALA A 302 13.88 -23.01 27.69
C ALA A 302 13.42 -23.73 26.42
N ASP A 303 12.13 -23.64 26.06
CA ASP A 303 11.56 -24.37 24.94
C ASP A 303 11.94 -23.76 23.58
N ALA A 304 11.62 -24.48 22.50
CA ALA A 304 11.84 -24.01 21.14
C ALA A 304 11.06 -22.71 20.89
N GLN A 305 11.70 -21.72 20.26
CA GLN A 305 11.09 -20.40 19.99
C GLN A 305 10.52 -20.28 18.57
N ALA A 306 10.96 -21.15 17.68
CA ALA A 306 10.59 -21.19 16.28
C ALA A 306 10.50 -22.64 15.79
N LEU A 307 9.82 -22.83 14.67
CA LEU A 307 9.75 -24.11 13.97
C LEU A 307 11.03 -24.37 13.15
N ASP A 308 11.70 -23.31 12.73
CA ASP A 308 13.00 -23.34 12.05
C ASP A 308 14.12 -23.13 13.08
N ALA A 309 15.02 -24.12 13.21
CA ALA A 309 16.16 -24.06 14.11
C ALA A 309 17.20 -22.98 13.72
N ALA A 310 17.15 -22.46 12.50
CA ALA A 310 17.96 -21.33 12.04
C ALA A 310 17.34 -19.96 12.36
N MET A 311 16.22 -19.92 13.08
CA MET A 311 15.66 -18.65 13.57
C MET A 311 16.47 -18.13 14.75
N PRO A 312 16.82 -16.82 14.75
CA PRO A 312 17.47 -16.19 15.89
C PRO A 312 16.63 -16.29 17.16
N ARG A 313 17.28 -16.28 18.31
CA ARG A 313 16.62 -16.11 19.61
C ARG A 313 15.84 -14.81 19.64
N SER A 314 14.61 -14.89 20.13
CA SER A 314 13.73 -13.73 20.26
C SER A 314 14.30 -12.77 21.30
N SER A 315 14.35 -11.49 20.96
CA SER A 315 14.54 -10.42 21.95
C SER A 315 13.23 -10.19 22.69
N PHE A 316 13.32 -9.68 23.92
CA PHE A 316 12.16 -9.17 24.63
C PHE A 316 12.37 -7.77 25.19
N GLU A 317 11.27 -7.07 25.37
CA GLU A 317 11.16 -5.81 26.09
C GLU A 317 9.93 -5.86 27.00
N VAL A 318 10.11 -5.61 28.29
CA VAL A 318 9.02 -5.47 29.25
C VAL A 318 8.98 -4.03 29.76
N THR A 319 7.88 -3.33 29.52
CA THR A 319 7.72 -1.91 29.84
C THR A 319 6.65 -1.71 30.90
N VAL A 320 6.95 -0.99 31.97
CA VAL A 320 5.93 -0.48 32.89
C VAL A 320 5.36 0.81 32.29
N TYR A 321 4.03 0.95 32.23
CA TYR A 321 3.36 2.21 31.92
C TYR A 321 2.96 2.93 33.22
N PRO A 322 3.85 3.72 33.86
CA PRO A 322 3.38 4.60 34.92
C PRO A 322 2.50 5.69 34.32
N GLN A 323 1.47 6.12 35.06
CA GLN A 323 0.68 7.28 34.68
C GLN A 323 1.53 8.57 34.58
N ASP A 324 2.72 8.57 35.19
CA ASP A 324 3.69 9.66 35.19
C ASP A 324 4.95 9.34 34.36
N MET A 325 4.77 9.18 33.04
CA MET A 325 5.71 9.46 31.91
C MET A 325 7.15 8.88 31.87
N ALA A 326 7.72 8.31 32.94
CA ALA A 326 9.04 7.68 32.89
C ALA A 326 8.90 6.18 32.62
N ARG A 327 9.11 5.75 31.37
CA ARG A 327 9.08 4.32 31.00
C ARG A 327 10.25 3.59 31.66
N VAL A 328 9.95 2.70 32.60
CA VAL A 328 10.92 1.73 33.12
C VAL A 328 10.88 0.52 32.19
N LYS A 329 12.01 0.24 31.53
CA LYS A 329 12.17 -0.84 30.56
C LYS A 329 13.18 -1.86 31.08
N VAL A 330 12.84 -3.13 30.94
CA VAL A 330 13.77 -4.25 31.04
C VAL A 330 13.81 -4.96 29.70
N ASP A 331 14.99 -5.12 29.12
CA ASP A 331 15.21 -5.85 27.88
C ASP A 331 16.17 -7.03 28.05
N GLY A 332 16.07 -7.97 27.12
CA GLY A 332 16.88 -9.18 27.12
C GLY A 332 16.52 -10.11 25.97
N PHE A 333 16.84 -11.38 26.16
CA PHE A 333 16.60 -12.44 25.18
C PHE A 333 15.88 -13.58 25.86
N VAL A 334 14.83 -14.10 25.22
CA VAL A 334 14.00 -15.16 25.80
C VAL A 334 14.88 -16.37 26.11
N GLY A 335 14.82 -16.86 27.35
CA GLY A 335 15.64 -17.97 27.85
C GLY A 335 17.05 -17.59 28.32
N LEU A 336 17.37 -16.29 28.44
CA LEU A 336 18.62 -15.78 29.02
C LEU A 336 18.29 -14.71 30.06
N SER A 337 19.14 -14.55 31.09
CA SER A 337 18.99 -13.49 32.08
C SER A 337 19.04 -12.09 31.43
N ALA A 338 18.22 -11.16 31.91
CA ALA A 338 18.21 -9.77 31.51
C ALA A 338 19.61 -9.15 31.66
N GLY A 339 20.00 -8.34 30.68
CA GLY A 339 21.36 -7.78 30.58
C GLY A 339 22.43 -8.74 30.04
N SER A 340 22.07 -9.98 29.67
CA SER A 340 22.99 -10.84 28.90
C SER A 340 23.37 -10.18 27.56
N PRO A 341 24.62 -10.35 27.08
CA PRO A 341 25.01 -9.84 25.78
C PRO A 341 24.16 -10.46 24.67
N ALA A 342 23.95 -9.69 23.59
CA ALA A 342 23.21 -10.17 22.43
C ALA A 342 23.86 -11.44 21.84
N PRO A 343 23.08 -12.52 21.62
CA PRO A 343 23.62 -13.70 20.94
C PRO A 343 23.99 -13.35 19.50
N ASP A 344 25.12 -13.89 19.02
CA ASP A 344 25.59 -13.77 17.63
C ASP A 344 24.84 -14.75 16.71
N ASP A 345 23.51 -14.68 16.74
CA ASP A 345 22.60 -15.54 15.99
C ASP A 345 21.60 -14.76 15.12
N ALA A 346 21.64 -13.43 15.16
CA ALA A 346 20.76 -12.57 14.38
C ALA A 346 21.00 -12.74 12.88
N ARG A 347 19.91 -12.68 12.11
CA ARG A 347 19.97 -12.75 10.65
C ARG A 347 20.49 -11.42 10.13
N LYS A 348 21.71 -11.44 9.61
CA LYS A 348 22.30 -10.27 8.95
C LYS A 348 21.58 -10.07 7.62
N PRO A 349 21.34 -8.81 7.19
CA PRO A 349 20.89 -8.54 5.84
C PRO A 349 21.81 -9.25 4.86
N THR A 350 21.25 -9.86 3.82
CA THR A 350 22.06 -10.38 2.72
C THR A 350 22.92 -9.21 2.23
N PRO A 351 24.25 -9.35 2.13
CA PRO A 351 25.09 -8.29 1.60
C PRO A 351 24.50 -7.87 0.26
N SER A 352 24.33 -6.56 0.06
CA SER A 352 23.92 -6.05 -1.25
C SER A 352 24.86 -6.68 -2.29
N PRO A 353 24.33 -7.31 -3.35
CA PRO A 353 25.18 -8.00 -4.32
C PRO A 353 26.29 -7.04 -4.75
N ALA A 354 27.53 -7.51 -4.67
CA ALA A 354 28.66 -6.70 -5.10
C ALA A 354 28.34 -6.15 -6.50
N PRO A 355 28.53 -4.84 -6.75
CA PRO A 355 28.24 -4.28 -8.06
C PRO A 355 28.93 -5.16 -9.10
N ALA A 356 28.17 -5.63 -10.08
CA ALA A 356 28.72 -6.42 -11.17
C ALA A 356 29.96 -5.68 -11.69
N PRO A 357 31.06 -6.41 -12.01
CA PRO A 357 32.23 -5.77 -12.60
C PRO A 357 31.76 -4.87 -13.74
N LEU A 358 32.11 -3.59 -13.67
CA LEU A 358 31.79 -2.67 -14.77
C LEU A 358 32.29 -3.34 -16.06
N PRO A 359 31.45 -3.48 -17.10
CA PRO A 359 31.91 -3.97 -18.37
C PRO A 359 33.13 -3.13 -18.79
N PRO A 360 34.15 -3.76 -19.41
CA PRO A 360 35.31 -3.01 -19.87
C PRO A 360 34.80 -1.84 -20.74
N PRO A 361 35.37 -0.63 -20.57
CA PRO A 361 34.96 0.51 -21.37
C PRO A 361 35.05 0.11 -22.86
N PRO A 362 34.02 0.42 -23.66
CA PRO A 362 34.08 0.14 -25.08
C PRO A 362 35.33 0.77 -25.68
N ALA A 363 35.94 0.10 -26.67
CA ALA A 363 37.06 0.67 -27.39
C ALA A 363 36.65 2.06 -27.93
N PRO A 364 37.56 3.06 -27.93
CA PRO A 364 37.27 4.36 -28.52
C PRO A 364 36.80 4.18 -29.96
N GLU A 365 35.64 4.74 -30.31
CA GLU A 365 35.15 4.71 -31.69
C GLU A 365 36.15 5.44 -32.59
N THR A 366 36.45 4.84 -33.74
CA THR A 366 37.25 5.50 -34.77
C THR A 366 36.50 6.71 -35.34
N PRO A 367 37.22 7.69 -35.95
CA PRO A 367 36.56 8.84 -36.57
C PRO A 367 35.48 8.46 -37.61
N ASP A 368 35.71 7.39 -38.38
CA ASP A 368 34.76 6.90 -39.39
C ASP A 368 33.52 6.24 -38.75
N GLU A 369 33.70 5.46 -37.67
CA GLU A 369 32.59 4.90 -36.90
C GLU A 369 31.76 5.99 -36.23
N GLN A 370 32.42 7.00 -35.67
CA GLN A 370 31.75 8.16 -35.07
C GLN A 370 30.96 8.95 -36.12
N ALA A 371 31.53 9.18 -37.32
CA ALA A 371 30.83 9.85 -38.40
C ALA A 371 29.61 9.05 -38.88
N ALA A 372 29.74 7.73 -39.05
CA ALA A 372 28.65 6.84 -39.42
C ALA A 372 27.53 6.82 -38.37
N ARG A 373 27.89 6.75 -37.08
CA ARG A 373 26.97 6.85 -35.95
C ARG A 373 26.22 8.18 -35.97
N VAL A 374 26.93 9.31 -36.04
CA VAL A 374 26.31 10.64 -36.07
C VAL A 374 25.32 10.78 -37.23
N ALA A 375 25.67 10.27 -38.42
CA ALA A 375 24.76 10.26 -39.57
C ALA A 375 23.51 9.42 -39.30
N ASN A 376 23.65 8.24 -38.68
CA ASN A 376 22.52 7.40 -38.30
C ASN A 376 21.62 8.07 -37.23
N ASP A 377 22.24 8.68 -36.21
CA ASP A 377 21.53 9.38 -35.15
C ASP A 377 20.75 10.60 -35.70
N GLN A 378 21.30 11.33 -36.68
CA GLN A 378 20.59 12.40 -37.39
C GLN A 378 19.32 11.89 -38.07
N VAL A 379 19.39 10.76 -38.76
CA VAL A 379 18.23 10.16 -39.44
C VAL A 379 17.20 9.69 -38.41
N ALA A 380 17.63 8.99 -37.36
CA ALA A 380 16.74 8.46 -36.34
C ALA A 380 16.03 9.58 -35.55
N ILE A 381 16.76 10.63 -35.18
CA ILE A 381 16.19 11.80 -34.50
C ILE A 381 15.22 12.53 -35.42
N ALA A 382 15.56 12.74 -36.70
CA ALA A 382 14.63 13.34 -37.66
C ALA A 382 13.32 12.55 -37.76
N GLN A 383 13.42 11.23 -37.93
CA GLN A 383 12.28 10.33 -38.01
C GLN A 383 11.42 10.35 -36.76
N LEU A 384 12.03 10.39 -35.56
CA LEU A 384 11.30 10.48 -34.31
C LEU A 384 10.51 11.80 -34.19
N LEU A 385 11.11 12.92 -34.57
CA LEU A 385 10.44 14.23 -34.53
C LEU A 385 9.34 14.35 -35.58
N ASP A 386 9.56 13.81 -36.79
CA ASP A 386 8.55 13.77 -37.85
C ASP A 386 7.37 12.86 -37.48
N ALA A 387 7.64 11.68 -36.91
CA ALA A 387 6.61 10.77 -36.44
C ALA A 387 5.76 11.40 -35.32
N ALA A 388 6.35 12.18 -34.43
CA ALA A 388 5.60 12.93 -33.42
C ALA A 388 4.64 13.96 -34.06
N GLY A 389 5.08 14.64 -35.12
CA GLY A 389 4.21 15.53 -35.92
C GLY A 389 3.07 14.79 -36.61
N ASP A 390 3.34 13.61 -37.16
CA ASP A 390 2.33 12.76 -37.81
C ASP A 390 1.28 12.25 -36.81
N ILE A 391 1.71 11.80 -35.63
CA ILE A 391 0.82 11.38 -34.54
C ILE A 391 -0.06 12.56 -34.07
N ALA A 392 0.52 13.76 -34.01
CA ALA A 392 -0.20 14.97 -33.64
C ALA A 392 -1.16 15.49 -34.72
N GLY A 393 -1.11 14.94 -35.94
CA GLY A 393 -1.91 15.39 -37.08
C GLY A 393 -1.46 16.72 -37.69
N ILE A 394 -0.35 17.29 -37.25
CA ILE A 394 0.28 18.48 -37.83
C ILE A 394 1.80 18.46 -37.54
N ARG A 395 2.61 18.71 -38.58
CA ARG A 395 4.07 18.74 -38.44
C ARG A 395 4.57 20.12 -37.99
N GLY A 396 5.55 20.13 -37.11
CA GLY A 396 6.43 21.27 -36.87
C GLY A 396 7.65 21.25 -37.81
N THR A 397 8.54 22.24 -37.67
CA THR A 397 9.83 22.24 -38.38
C THR A 397 10.93 21.78 -37.43
N PRO A 398 11.49 20.57 -37.60
CA PRO A 398 12.55 20.09 -36.74
C PRO A 398 13.85 20.86 -36.99
N THR A 399 14.56 21.17 -35.91
CA THR A 399 15.94 21.67 -35.92
C THR A 399 16.83 20.55 -35.43
N ILE A 400 17.81 20.14 -36.23
CA ILE A 400 18.75 19.06 -35.90
C ILE A 400 20.17 19.62 -35.99
N GLN A 401 20.95 19.38 -34.96
CA GLN A 401 22.32 19.86 -34.86
C GLN A 401 23.22 18.79 -34.23
N THR A 402 24.50 18.84 -34.58
CA THR A 402 25.53 18.02 -33.94
C THR A 402 26.28 18.89 -32.94
N VAL A 403 26.41 18.42 -31.70
CA VAL A 403 27.07 19.14 -30.61
C VAL A 403 28.20 18.28 -30.01
N ALA A 404 29.24 18.93 -29.49
CA ALA A 404 30.32 18.24 -28.81
C ALA A 404 29.85 17.67 -27.46
N CYS A 405 30.21 16.44 -27.17
CA CYS A 405 30.06 15.82 -25.86
C CYS A 405 31.22 16.27 -24.98
N GLN A 406 30.93 16.91 -23.85
CA GLN A 406 31.95 17.29 -22.88
C GLN A 406 31.76 16.49 -21.59
N ALA A 407 32.77 15.70 -21.24
CA ALA A 407 32.87 15.04 -19.95
C ALA A 407 34.08 15.63 -19.23
N GLU A 408 33.86 16.26 -18.06
CA GLU A 408 34.93 16.88 -17.26
C GLU A 408 35.80 17.91 -18.04
N GLY A 409 35.20 18.59 -19.03
CA GLY A 409 35.90 19.57 -19.86
C GLY A 409 36.74 18.97 -21.00
N ILE A 410 36.65 17.67 -21.24
CA ILE A 410 37.31 16.96 -22.34
C ILE A 410 36.28 16.62 -23.41
N ASP A 411 36.61 16.90 -24.67
CA ASP A 411 35.80 16.49 -25.82
C ASP A 411 35.79 14.95 -25.90
N SER A 412 34.63 14.37 -25.60
CA SER A 412 34.39 12.92 -25.52
C SER A 412 33.68 12.36 -26.76
N GLY A 413 33.38 13.22 -27.74
CA GLY A 413 32.77 12.85 -29.01
C GLY A 413 31.75 13.87 -29.49
N LEU A 414 30.86 13.43 -30.39
CA LEU A 414 29.77 14.22 -30.94
C LEU A 414 28.44 13.54 -30.65
N ARG A 415 27.43 14.27 -30.16
CA ARG A 415 26.04 13.81 -30.12
C ARG A 415 25.17 14.62 -31.06
N VAL A 416 24.08 14.02 -31.49
CA VAL A 416 23.05 14.71 -32.26
C VAL A 416 21.95 15.14 -31.32
N GLU A 417 21.50 16.38 -31.47
CA GLU A 417 20.33 16.93 -30.78
C GLU A 417 19.30 17.37 -31.82
N GLY A 418 18.04 17.04 -31.55
CA GLY A 418 16.90 17.47 -32.33
C GLY A 418 15.90 18.19 -31.45
N SER A 419 15.21 19.19 -32.01
CA SER A 419 14.07 19.83 -31.36
C SER A 419 13.00 20.21 -32.36
N VAL A 420 11.74 20.18 -31.94
CA VAL A 420 10.60 20.64 -32.75
C VAL A 420 9.54 21.24 -31.84
N VAL A 421 8.83 22.25 -32.34
CA VAL A 421 7.57 22.72 -31.76
C VAL A 421 6.44 22.33 -32.70
N ILE A 422 5.58 21.43 -32.25
CA ILE A 422 4.40 20.98 -32.99
C ILE A 422 3.25 21.96 -32.70
N PRO A 423 2.73 22.69 -33.70
CA PRO A 423 1.73 23.74 -33.50
C PRO A 423 0.30 23.16 -33.37
N ILE A 424 0.12 22.25 -32.40
CA ILE A 424 -1.10 21.44 -32.23
C ILE A 424 -2.38 22.28 -32.10
N PHE A 425 -2.28 23.49 -31.55
CA PHE A 425 -3.43 24.38 -31.36
C PHE A 425 -4.03 24.95 -32.67
N LYS A 426 -3.36 24.74 -33.81
CA LYS A 426 -3.92 25.05 -35.13
C LYS A 426 -4.98 24.04 -35.57
N VAL A 427 -4.97 22.83 -35.01
CA VAL A 427 -5.84 21.71 -35.43
C VAL A 427 -6.64 21.10 -34.29
N ALA A 428 -6.26 21.35 -33.02
CA ALA A 428 -6.95 20.85 -31.84
C ALA A 428 -7.09 21.95 -30.77
N LYS A 429 -8.11 21.83 -29.90
CA LYS A 429 -8.32 22.79 -28.79
C LYS A 429 -7.41 22.55 -27.59
N THR A 430 -6.97 21.31 -27.39
CA THR A 430 -6.03 20.90 -26.34
C THR A 430 -4.93 20.03 -26.92
N ALA A 431 -3.83 19.88 -26.19
CA ALA A 431 -2.69 19.07 -26.62
C ALA A 431 -2.70 17.64 -26.04
N ASP A 432 -3.62 17.34 -25.11
CA ASP A 432 -3.56 16.14 -24.26
C ASP A 432 -3.60 14.83 -25.06
N ALA A 433 -4.46 14.75 -26.08
CA ALA A 433 -4.57 13.55 -26.92
C ALA A 433 -3.30 13.30 -27.74
N ALA A 434 -2.72 14.35 -28.34
CA ALA A 434 -1.46 14.25 -29.07
C ALA A 434 -0.28 13.93 -28.14
N TYR A 435 -0.26 14.56 -26.96
CA TYR A 435 0.74 14.32 -25.92
C TYR A 435 0.75 12.85 -25.50
N ALA A 436 -0.40 12.31 -25.12
CA ALA A 436 -0.55 10.91 -24.72
C ALA A 436 -0.10 9.97 -25.85
N ALA A 437 -0.60 10.15 -27.07
CA ALA A 437 -0.27 9.29 -28.21
C ALA A 437 1.22 9.31 -28.56
N ILE A 438 1.88 10.47 -28.50
CA ILE A 438 3.32 10.59 -28.73
C ILE A 438 4.08 9.83 -27.65
N THR A 439 3.76 10.04 -26.37
CA THR A 439 4.46 9.34 -25.28
C THR A 439 4.22 7.82 -25.29
N ASP A 440 3.04 7.37 -25.69
CA ASP A 440 2.74 5.94 -25.85
C ASP A 440 3.52 5.34 -27.02
N SER A 441 3.72 6.10 -28.11
CA SER A 441 4.60 5.65 -29.20
C SER A 441 6.05 5.47 -28.74
N TRP A 442 6.55 6.32 -27.83
CA TRP A 442 7.90 6.19 -27.28
C TRP A 442 8.03 4.97 -26.35
N LYS A 443 7.01 4.72 -25.52
CA LYS A 443 6.94 3.49 -24.71
C LYS A 443 6.92 2.24 -25.58
N ALA A 444 6.13 2.25 -26.66
CA ALA A 444 6.09 1.15 -27.62
C ALA A 444 7.45 0.95 -28.33
N ALA A 445 8.24 2.01 -28.48
CA ALA A 445 9.61 1.96 -28.99
C ALA A 445 10.66 1.54 -27.92
N GLY A 446 10.22 1.17 -26.71
CA GLY A 446 11.10 0.69 -25.63
C GLY A 446 11.73 1.78 -24.77
N MET A 447 11.24 3.02 -24.83
CA MET A 447 11.66 4.08 -23.91
C MET A 447 10.84 4.05 -22.61
N SER A 448 11.51 4.25 -21.49
CA SER A 448 10.90 4.31 -20.16
C SER A 448 10.92 5.73 -19.61
N PRO A 449 9.96 6.12 -18.74
CA PRO A 449 10.01 7.40 -18.05
C PRO A 449 11.31 7.56 -17.25
N ALA A 450 11.99 8.69 -17.44
CA ALA A 450 13.28 9.01 -16.80
C ALA A 450 13.17 10.20 -15.83
N GLY A 451 11.94 10.49 -15.38
CA GLY A 451 11.60 11.63 -14.52
C GLY A 451 11.01 12.82 -15.28
N GLY A 452 10.75 13.90 -14.56
CA GLY A 452 10.18 15.12 -15.12
C GLY A 452 10.23 16.27 -14.13
N ALA A 453 10.22 17.50 -14.65
CA ALA A 453 10.16 18.71 -13.84
C ALA A 453 9.46 19.81 -14.63
N MET A 454 8.70 20.67 -13.96
CA MET A 454 8.10 21.88 -14.55
C MET A 454 7.22 21.61 -15.79
N GLY A 455 6.45 20.51 -15.75
CA GLY A 455 5.57 20.11 -16.85
C GLY A 455 6.28 19.54 -18.09
N ARG A 456 7.58 19.21 -17.96
CA ARG A 456 8.35 18.44 -18.94
C ARG A 456 8.46 17.00 -18.47
N LEU A 457 8.06 16.05 -19.31
CA LEU A 457 8.38 14.64 -19.11
C LEU A 457 9.63 14.28 -19.91
N ALA A 458 10.50 13.48 -19.30
CA ALA A 458 11.65 12.89 -19.95
C ALA A 458 11.44 11.38 -20.08
N PHE A 459 11.86 10.85 -21.22
CA PHE A 459 11.93 9.42 -21.51
C PHE A 459 13.36 9.08 -21.88
N GLY A 460 13.82 7.90 -21.48
CA GLY A 460 15.15 7.40 -21.78
C GLY A 460 15.10 5.93 -22.16
N THR A 461 16.18 5.45 -22.76
CA THR A 461 16.37 4.02 -23.05
C THR A 461 17.52 3.47 -22.20
N ALA A 462 17.39 2.22 -21.78
CA ALA A 462 18.47 1.51 -21.09
C ALA A 462 19.57 1.04 -22.07
N SER A 463 19.32 1.12 -23.39
CA SER A 463 20.28 0.73 -24.42
C SER A 463 21.33 1.82 -24.60
N THR A 464 22.59 1.49 -24.34
CA THR A 464 23.75 2.39 -24.56
C THR A 464 24.12 2.58 -26.05
N THR A 465 23.47 1.85 -26.96
CA THR A 465 23.74 1.90 -28.40
C THR A 465 22.56 2.44 -29.21
N ALA A 466 21.44 2.78 -28.55
CA ALA A 466 20.28 3.33 -29.22
C ALA A 466 20.60 4.72 -29.83
N PRO A 467 20.17 4.99 -31.08
CA PRO A 467 20.37 6.28 -31.75
C PRO A 467 19.71 7.46 -31.05
N VAL A 468 18.65 7.20 -30.26
CA VAL A 468 17.99 8.19 -29.41
C VAL A 468 18.09 7.71 -27.97
N GLN A 469 18.86 8.41 -27.15
CA GLN A 469 19.10 8.10 -25.75
C GLN A 469 18.03 8.71 -24.84
N GLN A 470 17.63 9.94 -25.15
CA GLN A 470 16.71 10.70 -24.33
C GLN A 470 15.76 11.52 -25.21
N THR A 471 14.50 11.54 -24.83
CA THR A 471 13.51 12.46 -25.40
C THR A 471 12.80 13.22 -24.29
N THR A 472 12.42 14.45 -24.56
CA THR A 472 11.56 15.21 -23.65
C THR A 472 10.40 15.82 -24.40
N ILE A 473 9.26 15.92 -23.72
CA ILE A 473 8.05 16.59 -24.23
C ILE A 473 7.51 17.53 -23.18
N ARG A 474 7.05 18.70 -23.63
CA ARG A 474 6.45 19.73 -22.78
C ARG A 474 5.38 20.49 -23.57
N GLY A 475 4.24 20.76 -22.93
CA GLY A 475 3.27 21.73 -23.44
C GLY A 475 3.77 23.17 -23.27
N THR A 476 3.67 23.98 -24.33
CA THR A 476 3.98 25.41 -24.36
C THR A 476 2.78 26.20 -24.90
N ALA A 477 2.85 27.53 -24.87
CA ALA A 477 1.81 28.37 -25.49
C ALA A 477 1.72 28.16 -27.02
N ASP A 478 2.81 27.75 -27.66
CA ASP A 478 2.91 27.57 -29.11
C ASP A 478 2.58 26.13 -29.56
N GLY A 479 2.44 25.19 -28.62
CA GLY A 479 2.07 23.80 -28.89
C GLY A 479 2.86 22.79 -28.06
N LEU A 480 3.28 21.68 -28.67
CA LEU A 480 4.11 20.66 -28.01
C LEU A 480 5.57 20.84 -28.39
N SER A 481 6.41 21.17 -27.42
CA SER A 481 7.87 21.24 -27.57
C SER A 481 8.46 19.86 -27.29
N ILE A 482 9.15 19.29 -28.27
CA ILE A 482 9.84 18.01 -28.17
C ILE A 482 11.33 18.23 -28.39
N THR A 483 12.15 17.59 -27.57
CA THR A 483 13.60 17.49 -27.80
C THR A 483 14.03 16.04 -27.79
N ALA A 484 15.01 15.69 -28.60
CA ALA A 484 15.61 14.36 -28.66
C ALA A 484 17.13 14.48 -28.67
N GLN A 485 17.80 13.56 -27.99
CA GLN A 485 19.26 13.53 -27.87
C GLN A 485 19.77 12.13 -28.16
N GLY A 486 20.80 12.04 -29.00
CA GLY A 486 21.54 10.81 -29.27
C GLY A 486 22.60 10.54 -28.21
N ARG A 487 23.40 9.50 -28.43
CA ARG A 487 24.46 9.11 -27.49
C ARG A 487 25.73 9.95 -27.61
N CYS A 488 26.35 10.14 -26.45
CA CYS A 488 27.79 10.30 -26.32
C CYS A 488 28.35 8.88 -26.10
#